data_AF-A0A9E3SVB4-F1
#
_entry.id   AF-A0A9E3SVB4-F1
#
_cell.length_a   1.000
_cell.length_b   1.000
_cell.length_c   1.000
_cell.angle_alpha   90.00
_cell.angle_beta   90.00
_cell.angle_gamma   90.00
#
_symmetry.space_group_name_H-M   'P 1'
#
loop_
_entity.id
_entity.type
_entity.pdbx_description
1 polymer ?
#
loop_
_entity_poly.entity_id
_entity_poly.type
_entity_poly.pdbx_seq_one_letter_code
_entity_poly.pdbx_strand_id
1 'polypeptide(L)'
;MDKRSKEDLQLERILIQIARDYHLPLVPPDWQHPGDLQTPLPVFADRMVHYSVLPLVADRQNHTPDTLMHALEDCARWFGHLYDDLVTQLYSTHAGQPLEANFYEADQFLVVVFTGSVAPVIEVLGQEVAPFVIRHHRQPPPSDRELRQLADRILKSLYADPLPSLYETISRRVDSMLTMSLRPLPLHPPAAPAPLHSPALPDSTPPPVHPAERAPSQREAADSLPLLDDAETPDTGPAPTVQDLPPAETASKSNARSRSTLRAPLPYWNIPKGRDEK
;
A
#
# COMPACT_ATOMS: atom_id res chain seq x y z
N MET A 1 -6.71 -18.03 -21.81
CA MET A 1 -7.30 -17.14 -20.80
C MET A 1 -7.96 -18.04 -19.77
N ASP A 2 -7.35 -18.16 -18.60
CA ASP A 2 -7.92 -18.97 -17.52
C ASP A 2 -9.24 -18.36 -17.06
N LYS A 3 -10.23 -19.21 -16.79
CA LYS A 3 -11.52 -18.76 -16.26
C LYS A 3 -11.31 -18.24 -14.84
N ARG A 4 -11.37 -16.91 -14.66
CA ARG A 4 -11.40 -16.28 -13.33
C ARG A 4 -12.59 -16.80 -12.53
N SER A 5 -12.39 -17.04 -11.24
CA SER A 5 -13.46 -17.46 -10.34
C SER A 5 -14.43 -16.30 -10.07
N LYS A 6 -15.62 -16.59 -9.51
CA LYS A 6 -16.56 -15.54 -9.08
C LYS A 6 -15.93 -14.60 -8.06
N GLU A 7 -15.11 -15.14 -7.15
CA GLU A 7 -14.40 -14.38 -6.13
C GLU A 7 -13.35 -13.44 -6.75
N ASP A 8 -12.59 -13.92 -7.74
CA ASP A 8 -11.62 -13.08 -8.46
C ASP A 8 -12.32 -11.90 -9.16
N LEU A 9 -13.48 -12.13 -9.78
CA LEU A 9 -14.25 -11.06 -10.43
C LEU A 9 -14.84 -10.05 -9.42
N GLN A 10 -15.21 -10.51 -8.22
CA GLN A 10 -15.64 -9.62 -7.14
C GLN A 10 -14.46 -8.79 -6.61
N LEU A 11 -13.31 -9.41 -6.41
CA LEU A 11 -12.09 -8.74 -5.95
C LEU A 11 -11.59 -7.72 -6.98
N GLU A 12 -11.57 -8.09 -8.25
CA GLU A 12 -11.24 -7.20 -9.37
C GLU A 12 -12.08 -5.93 -9.36
N ARG A 13 -13.41 -6.09 -9.24
CA ARG A 13 -14.33 -4.96 -9.17
C ARG A 13 -14.02 -4.05 -7.98
N ILE A 14 -13.72 -4.62 -6.82
CA ILE A 14 -13.36 -3.85 -5.62
C ILE A 14 -12.05 -3.10 -5.82
N LEU A 15 -10.99 -3.75 -6.34
CA LEU A 15 -9.70 -3.09 -6.58
C LEU A 15 -9.82 -1.97 -7.60
N ILE A 16 -10.58 -2.16 -8.68
CA ILE A 16 -10.89 -1.09 -9.65
C ILE A 16 -11.64 0.06 -8.98
N GLN A 17 -12.62 -0.24 -8.11
CA GLN A 17 -13.35 0.78 -7.37
C GLN A 17 -12.43 1.57 -6.44
N ILE A 18 -11.54 0.89 -5.70
CA ILE A 18 -10.55 1.55 -4.83
C ILE A 18 -9.66 2.47 -5.65
N ALA A 19 -9.09 1.97 -6.76
CA ALA A 19 -8.23 2.79 -7.61
C ALA A 19 -8.95 4.05 -8.14
N ARG A 20 -10.26 3.98 -8.40
CA ARG A 20 -11.08 5.17 -8.74
C ARG A 20 -11.32 6.10 -7.57
N ASP A 21 -11.70 5.56 -6.41
CA ASP A 21 -12.01 6.34 -5.20
C ASP A 21 -10.78 7.14 -4.73
N TYR A 22 -9.58 6.60 -4.94
CA TYR A 22 -8.30 7.24 -4.63
C TYR A 22 -7.64 7.94 -5.83
N HIS A 23 -8.34 8.08 -6.96
CA HIS A 23 -7.87 8.77 -8.17
C HIS A 23 -6.52 8.27 -8.71
N LEU A 24 -6.26 6.96 -8.61
CA LEU A 24 -5.03 6.35 -9.08
C LEU A 24 -4.99 6.30 -10.61
N PRO A 25 -3.87 6.68 -11.26
CA PRO A 25 -3.71 6.63 -12.72
C PRO A 25 -3.45 5.20 -13.23
N LEU A 26 -4.07 4.21 -12.60
CA LEU A 26 -3.92 2.78 -12.89
C LEU A 26 -5.12 2.21 -13.66
N VAL A 27 -6.27 2.90 -13.63
CA VAL A 27 -7.53 2.44 -14.21
C VAL A 27 -7.95 3.39 -15.34
N PRO A 28 -7.85 2.94 -16.59
CA PRO A 28 -8.44 3.64 -17.72
C PRO A 28 -9.94 3.93 -17.51
N PRO A 29 -10.49 5.07 -18.00
CA PRO A 29 -11.90 5.43 -17.82
C PRO A 29 -12.90 4.37 -18.31
N ASP A 30 -12.50 3.53 -19.27
CA ASP A 30 -13.29 2.49 -19.91
C ASP A 30 -13.40 1.19 -19.09
N TRP A 31 -12.61 0.99 -18.03
CA TRP A 31 -12.64 -0.23 -17.19
C TRP A 31 -13.84 -0.31 -16.24
N GLN A 32 -15.06 -0.45 -16.75
CA GLN A 32 -16.28 -0.37 -15.96
C GLN A 32 -16.76 -1.74 -15.42
N HIS A 33 -16.27 -2.85 -15.96
CA HIS A 33 -16.79 -4.19 -15.72
C HIS A 33 -15.71 -5.17 -15.24
N PRO A 34 -16.08 -6.23 -14.48
CA PRO A 34 -15.17 -7.33 -14.19
C PRO A 34 -14.69 -8.00 -15.49
N GLY A 35 -13.39 -8.27 -15.60
CA GLY A 35 -12.73 -8.79 -16.79
C GLY A 35 -11.94 -7.74 -17.58
N ASP A 36 -12.15 -6.45 -17.30
CA ASP A 36 -11.44 -5.37 -17.98
C ASP A 36 -9.95 -5.32 -17.58
N LEU A 37 -9.62 -5.76 -16.36
CA LEU A 37 -8.26 -5.81 -15.86
C LEU A 37 -7.44 -6.89 -16.59
N GLN A 38 -6.52 -6.45 -17.45
CA GLN A 38 -5.62 -7.35 -18.18
C GLN A 38 -4.45 -7.88 -17.33
N THR A 39 -4.11 -7.21 -16.24
CA THR A 39 -3.04 -7.62 -15.33
C THR A 39 -3.54 -8.58 -14.25
N PRO A 40 -2.69 -9.50 -13.73
CA PRO A 40 -3.04 -10.29 -12.55
C PRO A 40 -3.41 -9.41 -11.34
N LEU A 41 -4.38 -9.83 -10.53
CA LEU A 41 -4.86 -9.06 -9.38
C LEU A 41 -3.76 -8.69 -8.37
N PRO A 42 -2.81 -9.58 -8.01
CA PRO A 42 -1.72 -9.23 -7.10
C PRO A 42 -0.80 -8.18 -7.68
N VAL A 43 -0.54 -8.22 -8.99
CA VAL A 43 0.29 -7.21 -9.68
C VAL A 43 -0.42 -5.87 -9.69
N PHE A 44 -1.74 -5.86 -9.88
CA PHE A 44 -2.53 -4.64 -9.80
C PHE A 44 -2.55 -4.06 -8.38
N ALA A 45 -2.77 -4.91 -7.37
CA ALA A 45 -2.72 -4.51 -5.97
C ALA A 45 -1.34 -3.97 -5.55
N ASP A 46 -0.25 -4.63 -5.95
CA ASP A 46 1.12 -4.16 -5.72
C ASP A 46 1.38 -2.80 -6.38
N ARG A 47 0.89 -2.59 -7.60
CA ARG A 47 0.95 -1.26 -8.25
C ARG A 47 0.23 -0.17 -7.47
N MET A 48 -0.88 -0.48 -6.78
CA MET A 48 -1.58 0.51 -5.95
C MET A 48 -0.72 0.96 -4.77
N VAL A 49 0.12 0.07 -4.24
CA VAL A 49 1.03 0.37 -3.12
C VAL A 49 2.02 1.48 -3.49
N HIS A 50 2.50 1.51 -4.74
CA HIS A 50 3.36 2.59 -5.26
C HIS A 50 2.69 3.97 -5.30
N TYR A 51 1.35 4.02 -5.17
CA TYR A 51 0.58 5.27 -5.03
C TYR A 51 0.13 5.50 -3.58
N SER A 52 0.84 4.92 -2.60
CA SER A 52 0.52 4.99 -1.18
C SER A 52 -0.85 4.41 -0.80
N VAL A 53 -1.38 3.47 -1.60
CA VAL A 53 -2.64 2.77 -1.34
C VAL A 53 -2.37 1.28 -1.17
N LEU A 54 -2.47 0.78 0.06
CA LEU A 54 -2.23 -0.62 0.40
C LEU A 54 -3.56 -1.37 0.60
N PRO A 55 -4.02 -2.15 -0.40
CA PRO A 55 -5.14 -3.07 -0.22
C PRO A 55 -4.70 -4.37 0.47
N LEU A 56 -5.39 -4.75 1.55
CA LEU A 56 -5.23 -6.00 2.28
C LEU A 56 -6.55 -6.77 2.24
N VAL A 57 -6.55 -7.94 1.59
CA VAL A 57 -7.72 -8.83 1.59
C VAL A 57 -7.77 -9.57 2.92
N ALA A 58 -8.97 -9.74 3.48
CA ALA A 58 -9.18 -10.47 4.72
C ALA A 58 -10.44 -11.33 4.68
N ASP A 59 -10.42 -12.41 5.46
CA ASP A 59 -11.52 -13.34 5.63
C ASP A 59 -12.63 -12.72 6.47
N ARG A 60 -13.87 -12.78 5.98
CA ARG A 60 -15.06 -12.29 6.66
C ARG A 60 -15.83 -13.41 7.38
N GLN A 61 -15.66 -14.67 6.99
CA GLN A 61 -16.62 -15.76 7.23
C GLN A 61 -16.86 -16.10 8.71
N ASN A 62 -16.02 -15.61 9.63
CA ASN A 62 -16.09 -15.90 11.07
C ASN A 62 -16.43 -14.68 11.93
N HIS A 63 -16.91 -13.59 11.34
CA HIS A 63 -17.24 -12.37 12.07
C HIS A 63 -18.74 -12.05 11.98
N THR A 64 -19.36 -11.77 13.12
CA THR A 64 -20.64 -11.06 13.17
C THR A 64 -20.40 -9.58 12.87
N PRO A 65 -21.42 -8.77 12.54
CA PRO A 65 -21.22 -7.33 12.32
C PRO A 65 -20.46 -6.62 13.47
N ASP A 66 -20.78 -6.95 14.72
CA ASP A 66 -20.14 -6.35 15.89
C ASP A 66 -18.67 -6.81 16.05
N THR A 67 -18.40 -8.12 15.90
CA THR A 67 -17.02 -8.62 16.02
C THR A 67 -16.15 -8.25 14.81
N LEU A 68 -16.77 -7.98 13.66
CA LEU A 68 -16.09 -7.51 12.47
C LEU A 68 -15.51 -6.10 12.68
N MET A 69 -16.30 -5.20 13.27
CA MET A 69 -15.85 -3.84 13.56
C MET A 69 -14.64 -3.83 14.49
N HIS A 70 -14.68 -4.61 15.57
CA HIS A 70 -13.53 -4.75 16.46
C HIS A 70 -12.31 -5.37 15.77
N ALA A 71 -12.50 -6.35 14.88
CA ALA A 71 -11.42 -6.95 14.13
C ALA A 71 -10.78 -5.97 13.12
N LEU A 72 -11.58 -5.10 12.50
CA LEU A 72 -11.11 -4.03 11.61
C LEU A 72 -10.33 -2.96 12.38
N GLU A 73 -10.85 -2.51 13.54
CA GLU A 73 -10.16 -1.57 14.42
C GLU A 73 -8.83 -2.13 14.92
N ASP A 74 -8.79 -3.41 15.30
CA ASP A 74 -7.58 -4.09 15.75
C ASP A 74 -6.54 -4.20 14.62
N CYS A 75 -6.98 -4.61 13.42
CA CYS A 75 -6.12 -4.65 12.23
C CYS A 75 -5.52 -3.27 11.93
N ALA A 76 -6.36 -2.23 11.89
CA ALA A 76 -5.90 -0.88 11.59
C ALA A 76 -5.00 -0.31 12.68
N ARG A 77 -5.26 -0.61 13.95
CA ARG A 77 -4.40 -0.23 15.07
C ARG A 77 -2.98 -0.78 14.90
N TRP A 78 -2.82 -2.06 14.58
CA TRP A 78 -1.49 -2.66 14.51
C TRP A 78 -0.67 -2.18 13.30
N PHE A 79 -1.29 -2.08 12.13
CA PHE A 79 -0.63 -1.47 10.96
C PHE A 79 -0.32 0.01 11.21
N GLY A 80 -1.25 0.75 11.82
CA GLY A 80 -1.09 2.16 12.16
C GLY A 80 0.04 2.42 13.16
N HIS A 81 0.17 1.59 14.21
CA HIS A 81 1.26 1.72 15.18
C HIS A 81 2.63 1.46 14.56
N LEU A 82 2.76 0.45 13.69
CA LEU A 82 4.02 0.20 12.99
C LEU A 82 4.35 1.35 12.04
N TYR A 83 3.36 1.84 11.29
CA TYR A 83 3.52 3.00 10.41
C TYR A 83 3.99 4.23 11.20
N ASP A 84 3.32 4.58 12.29
CA ASP A 84 3.63 5.76 13.11
C ASP A 84 5.01 5.65 13.75
N ASP A 85 5.38 4.46 14.27
CA ASP A 85 6.70 4.21 14.83
C ASP A 85 7.82 4.38 13.78
N LEU A 86 7.61 3.92 12.54
CA LEU A 86 8.56 4.06 11.44
C LEU A 86 8.65 5.51 10.94
N VAL A 87 7.50 6.16 10.73
CA VAL A 87 7.44 7.55 10.25
C VAL A 87 8.04 8.50 11.28
N THR A 88 7.72 8.35 12.57
CA THR A 88 8.25 9.22 13.61
C THR A 88 9.78 9.10 13.75
N GLN A 89 10.33 7.89 13.62
CA GLN A 89 11.77 7.66 13.79
C GLN A 89 12.59 7.96 12.53
N LEU A 90 12.04 7.75 11.33
CA LEU A 90 12.79 7.86 10.06
C LEU A 90 12.41 9.08 9.22
N TYR A 91 11.19 9.59 9.37
CA TYR A 91 10.61 10.66 8.55
C TYR A 91 9.96 11.73 9.42
N SER A 92 10.74 12.32 10.34
CA SER A 92 10.25 13.25 11.38
C SER A 92 9.41 14.43 10.87
N THR A 93 9.61 14.87 9.62
CA THR A 93 8.80 15.92 8.97
C THR A 93 7.35 15.52 8.72
N HIS A 94 7.05 14.22 8.73
CA HIS A 94 5.72 13.64 8.55
C HIS A 94 5.17 13.02 9.84
N ALA A 95 5.88 13.18 10.97
CA ALA A 95 5.44 12.67 12.26
C ALA A 95 4.07 13.25 12.65
N GLY A 96 3.19 12.40 13.18
CA GLY A 96 1.82 12.77 13.55
C GLY A 96 0.82 12.79 12.40
N GLN A 97 1.23 12.47 11.15
CA GLN A 97 0.28 12.20 10.06
C GLN A 97 -0.15 10.73 10.11
N PRO A 98 -1.43 10.46 10.42
CA PRO A 98 -1.88 9.11 10.68
C PRO A 98 -1.95 8.24 9.42
N LEU A 99 -1.72 6.93 9.59
CA LEU A 99 -2.22 5.93 8.64
C LEU A 99 -3.75 5.93 8.69
N GLU A 100 -4.38 6.18 7.56
CA GLU A 100 -5.83 6.06 7.38
C GLU A 100 -6.18 4.66 6.93
N ALA A 101 -7.35 4.16 7.33
CA ALA A 101 -7.87 2.89 6.83
C ALA A 101 -9.36 2.99 6.48
N ASN A 102 -9.72 2.41 5.34
CA ASN A 102 -11.09 2.20 4.88
C ASN A 102 -11.29 0.71 4.59
N PHE A 103 -12.53 0.27 4.35
CA PHE A 103 -12.75 -1.09 3.90
C PHE A 103 -13.91 -1.23 2.92
N TYR A 104 -13.84 -2.29 2.12
CA TYR A 104 -14.82 -2.66 1.11
C TYR A 104 -15.26 -4.09 1.39
N GLU A 105 -16.57 -4.31 1.47
CA GLU A 105 -17.14 -5.61 1.77
C GLU A 105 -17.50 -6.39 0.49
N ALA A 106 -17.20 -7.69 0.51
CA ALA A 106 -17.75 -8.69 -0.41
C ALA A 106 -18.51 -9.77 0.38
N ASP A 107 -19.05 -10.76 -0.33
CA ASP A 107 -19.84 -11.85 0.26
C ASP A 107 -19.00 -12.69 1.24
N GLN A 108 -17.75 -13.02 0.86
CA GLN A 108 -16.90 -13.97 1.60
C GLN A 108 -15.61 -13.36 2.16
N PHE A 109 -15.24 -12.17 1.70
CA PHE A 109 -14.04 -11.47 2.11
C PHE A 109 -14.33 -9.98 2.22
N LEU A 110 -13.35 -9.24 2.73
CA LEU A 110 -13.33 -7.80 2.67
C LEU A 110 -11.94 -7.33 2.22
N VAL A 111 -11.85 -6.08 1.79
CA VAL A 111 -10.58 -5.43 1.44
C VAL A 111 -10.41 -4.23 2.36
N VAL A 112 -9.47 -4.32 3.30
CA VAL A 112 -9.02 -3.16 4.09
C VAL A 112 -8.04 -2.37 3.24
N VAL A 113 -8.20 -1.06 3.15
CA VAL A 113 -7.35 -0.18 2.35
C VAL A 113 -6.68 0.80 3.28
N PHE A 114 -5.36 0.76 3.32
CA PHE A 114 -4.54 1.69 4.09
C PHE A 114 -3.97 2.78 3.19
N THR A 115 -3.99 4.02 3.66
CA THR A 115 -3.35 5.16 3.01
C THR A 115 -2.52 5.96 3.98
N GLY A 116 -1.33 6.38 3.55
CA GLY A 116 -0.41 7.17 4.36
C GLY A 116 0.35 8.18 3.53
N SER A 117 0.89 9.19 4.20
CA SER A 117 1.64 10.28 3.58
C SER A 117 3.06 9.88 3.16
N VAL A 118 3.65 8.86 3.78
CA VAL A 118 5.02 8.41 3.49
C VAL A 118 5.00 7.16 2.62
N ALA A 119 5.06 7.35 1.30
CA ALA A 119 4.96 6.28 0.31
C ALA A 119 5.95 5.11 0.56
N PRO A 120 7.25 5.34 0.84
CA PRO A 120 8.19 4.23 1.09
C PRO A 120 7.79 3.33 2.27
N VAL A 121 7.14 3.90 3.30
CA VAL A 121 6.66 3.10 4.44
C VAL A 121 5.46 2.25 4.02
N ILE A 122 4.54 2.79 3.21
CA ILE A 122 3.41 2.03 2.65
C ILE A 122 3.90 0.89 1.75
N GLU A 123 4.91 1.14 0.92
CA GLU A 123 5.58 0.12 0.09
C GLU A 123 6.12 -1.04 0.93
N VAL A 124 6.88 -0.73 1.98
CA VAL A 124 7.43 -1.76 2.86
C VAL A 124 6.35 -2.51 3.64
N LEU A 125 5.30 -1.83 4.08
CA LEU A 125 4.15 -2.49 4.70
C LEU A 125 3.48 -3.48 3.73
N GLY A 126 3.33 -3.10 2.47
CA GLY A 126 2.69 -3.92 1.44
C GLY A 126 3.55 -5.09 0.94
N GLN A 127 4.86 -4.88 0.78
CA GLN A 127 5.75 -5.85 0.13
C GLN A 127 6.48 -6.76 1.11
N GLU A 128 6.71 -6.31 2.35
CA GLU A 128 7.45 -7.09 3.36
C GLU A 128 6.56 -7.53 4.52
N VAL A 129 5.84 -6.58 5.14
CA VAL A 129 5.10 -6.85 6.38
C VAL A 129 3.82 -7.64 6.13
N ALA A 130 2.95 -7.20 5.23
CA ALA A 130 1.68 -7.87 4.97
C ALA A 130 1.88 -9.33 4.50
N PRO A 131 2.81 -9.65 3.56
CA PRO A 131 3.09 -11.03 3.19
C PRO A 131 3.64 -11.87 4.35
N PHE A 132 4.49 -11.29 5.21
CA PHE A 132 4.99 -11.96 6.41
C PHE A 132 3.86 -12.29 7.39
N VAL A 133 2.98 -11.33 7.66
CA VAL A 133 1.83 -11.52 8.54
C VAL A 133 0.88 -12.58 7.97
N ILE A 134 0.58 -12.54 6.66
CA ILE A 134 -0.24 -13.57 5.99
C ILE A 134 0.37 -14.97 6.15
N ARG A 135 1.70 -15.09 5.98
CA ARG A 135 2.40 -16.38 6.11
C ARG A 135 2.36 -16.93 7.53
N HIS A 136 2.53 -16.09 8.55
CA HIS A 136 2.65 -16.52 9.95
C HIS A 136 1.34 -16.41 10.76
N HIS A 137 0.24 -15.91 10.18
CA HIS A 137 -1.04 -15.77 10.88
C HIS A 137 -1.54 -17.12 11.40
N ARG A 138 -1.74 -17.22 12.71
CA ARG A 138 -2.15 -18.45 13.43
C ARG A 138 -1.23 -19.66 13.23
N GLN A 139 0.00 -19.44 12.75
CA GLN A 139 1.07 -20.44 12.77
C GLN A 139 1.88 -20.32 14.07
N PRO A 140 2.79 -21.26 14.39
CA PRO A 140 3.75 -21.06 15.46
C PRO A 140 4.47 -19.71 15.29
N PRO A 141 4.70 -18.96 16.39
CA PRO A 141 5.40 -17.68 16.33
C PRO A 141 6.72 -17.82 15.56
N PRO A 142 7.05 -16.87 14.67
CA PRO A 142 8.34 -16.87 13.98
C PRO A 142 9.47 -16.81 15.00
N SER A 143 10.60 -17.40 14.66
CA SER A 143 11.79 -17.29 15.50
C SER A 143 12.29 -15.84 15.55
N ASP A 144 12.99 -15.46 16.63
CA ASP A 144 13.64 -14.15 16.75
C ASP A 144 14.56 -13.85 15.56
N ARG A 145 15.19 -14.90 15.00
CA ARG A 145 16.02 -14.79 13.80
C ARG A 145 15.21 -14.36 12.58
N GLU A 146 14.03 -14.94 12.37
CA GLU A 146 13.15 -14.56 11.25
C GLU A 146 12.61 -13.15 11.41
N LEU A 147 12.20 -12.75 12.63
CA LEU A 147 11.78 -11.38 12.92
C LEU A 147 12.91 -10.37 12.69
N ARG A 148 14.15 -10.70 13.12
CA ARG A 148 15.32 -9.86 12.85
C ARG A 148 15.60 -9.74 11.35
N GLN A 149 15.50 -10.81 10.60
CA GLN A 149 15.66 -10.78 9.13
C GLN A 149 14.58 -9.95 8.44
N LEU A 150 13.34 -9.99 8.92
CA LEU A 150 12.27 -9.12 8.43
C LEU A 150 12.60 -7.65 8.71
N ALA A 151 13.00 -7.33 9.93
CA ALA A 151 13.41 -5.97 10.30
C ALA A 151 14.62 -5.48 9.48
N ASP A 152 15.61 -6.34 9.21
CA ASP A 152 16.73 -6.03 8.30
C ASP A 152 16.23 -5.63 6.90
N ARG A 153 15.28 -6.39 6.34
CA ARG A 153 14.70 -6.09 5.01
C ARG A 153 13.90 -4.79 5.01
N ILE A 154 13.11 -4.54 6.06
CA ILE A 154 12.34 -3.32 6.25
C ILE A 154 13.29 -2.11 6.28
N LEU A 155 14.28 -2.11 7.18
CA LEU A 155 15.21 -0.99 7.34
C LEU A 155 16.05 -0.77 6.08
N LYS A 156 16.52 -1.84 5.45
CA LYS A 156 17.24 -1.76 4.17
C LYS A 156 16.38 -1.13 3.07
N SER A 157 15.11 -1.49 2.96
CA SER A 157 14.19 -0.95 1.95
C SER A 157 13.86 0.53 2.20
N LEU A 158 13.86 0.95 3.46
CA LEU A 158 13.72 2.35 3.86
C LEU A 158 15.03 3.14 3.82
N TYR A 159 16.14 2.52 3.36
CA TYR A 159 17.50 3.10 3.39
C TYR A 159 17.90 3.61 4.78
N ALA A 160 17.41 2.97 5.83
CA ALA A 160 17.67 3.32 7.22
C ALA A 160 18.81 2.50 7.79
N ASP A 161 19.66 3.15 8.58
CA ASP A 161 20.71 2.44 9.32
C ASP A 161 20.10 1.52 10.38
N PRO A 162 20.72 0.35 10.61
CA PRO A 162 20.24 -0.60 11.59
C PRO A 162 20.40 -0.05 13.02
N LEU A 163 19.29 0.38 13.63
CA LEU A 163 19.24 0.83 15.03
C LEU A 163 18.59 -0.24 15.92
N PRO A 164 19.21 -0.66 17.04
CA PRO A 164 18.65 -1.67 17.93
C PRO A 164 17.20 -1.39 18.40
N SER A 165 16.88 -0.13 18.68
CA SER A 165 15.53 0.29 19.07
C SER A 165 14.48 0.09 17.98
N LEU A 166 14.85 0.26 16.71
CA LEU A 166 13.96 0.01 15.57
C LEU A 166 13.71 -1.48 15.39
N TYR A 167 14.71 -2.34 15.58
CA TYR A 167 14.51 -3.79 15.53
C TYR A 167 13.50 -4.28 16.56
N GLU A 168 13.64 -3.84 17.81
CA GLU A 168 12.72 -4.20 18.90
C GLU A 168 11.32 -3.68 18.61
N THR A 169 11.22 -2.46 18.11
CA THR A 169 9.94 -1.83 17.74
C THR A 169 9.25 -2.62 16.62
N ILE A 170 9.94 -2.87 15.51
CA ILE A 170 9.42 -3.64 14.37
C ILE A 170 8.99 -5.03 14.84
N SER A 171 9.88 -5.76 15.53
CA SER A 171 9.61 -7.14 15.96
C SER A 171 8.38 -7.22 16.87
N ARG A 172 8.28 -6.32 17.85
CA ARG A 172 7.12 -6.25 18.77
C ARG A 172 5.82 -5.92 18.04
N ARG A 173 5.84 -5.00 17.09
CA ARG A 173 4.64 -4.62 16.33
C ARG A 173 4.20 -5.75 15.40
N VAL A 174 5.13 -6.36 14.68
CA VAL A 174 4.84 -7.50 13.80
C VAL A 174 4.28 -8.67 14.62
N ASP A 175 4.88 -9.00 15.76
CA ASP A 175 4.34 -10.05 16.64
C ASP A 175 2.89 -9.76 17.08
N SER A 176 2.59 -8.50 17.41
CA SER A 176 1.21 -8.07 17.71
C SER A 176 0.27 -8.27 16.52
N MET A 177 0.72 -7.97 15.29
CA MET A 177 -0.05 -8.19 14.06
C MET A 177 -0.35 -9.68 13.79
N LEU A 178 0.52 -10.60 14.22
CA LEU A 178 0.29 -12.05 14.06
C LEU A 178 -0.89 -12.56 14.91
N THR A 179 -1.21 -11.82 15.98
CA THR A 179 -2.32 -12.14 16.89
C THR A 179 -3.63 -11.44 16.53
N MET A 180 -3.65 -10.61 15.49
CA MET A 180 -4.83 -9.84 15.12
C MET A 180 -6.03 -10.73 14.78
N SER A 181 -7.22 -10.28 15.18
CA SER A 181 -8.45 -11.07 15.04
C SER A 181 -8.85 -11.31 13.59
N LEU A 182 -8.60 -10.33 12.72
CA LEU A 182 -8.91 -10.38 11.30
C LEU A 182 -7.86 -11.23 10.56
N ARG A 183 -8.28 -12.32 9.91
CA ARG A 183 -7.36 -13.17 9.16
C ARG A 183 -7.06 -12.56 7.79
N PRO A 184 -5.82 -12.15 7.50
CA PRO A 184 -5.47 -11.64 6.19
C PRO A 184 -5.38 -12.82 5.21
N LEU A 185 -5.80 -12.57 3.98
CA LEU A 185 -5.80 -13.53 2.89
C LEU A 185 -4.77 -13.09 1.86
N PRO A 186 -4.03 -14.03 1.24
CA PRO A 186 -3.17 -13.67 0.13
C PRO A 186 -4.05 -13.26 -1.05
N LEU A 187 -3.65 -12.20 -1.78
CA LEU A 187 -4.35 -11.70 -2.96
C LEU A 187 -4.40 -12.74 -4.12
N HIS A 188 -3.74 -13.89 -3.97
CA HIS A 188 -3.98 -15.17 -4.68
C HIS A 188 -3.38 -16.34 -3.87
N PRO A 189 -3.78 -17.61 -4.10
CA PRO A 189 -3.12 -18.75 -3.48
C PRO A 189 -1.61 -18.65 -3.71
N PRO A 190 -0.77 -18.99 -2.71
CA PRO A 190 0.67 -18.93 -2.89
C PRO A 190 1.00 -19.66 -4.18
N ALA A 191 1.67 -18.98 -5.11
CA ALA A 191 2.39 -19.68 -6.16
C ALA A 191 3.12 -20.80 -5.43
N ALA A 192 2.85 -22.06 -5.82
CA ALA A 192 3.39 -23.23 -5.15
C ALA A 192 4.84 -22.93 -4.78
N PRO A 193 5.23 -23.09 -3.50
CA PRO A 193 6.50 -22.57 -3.00
C PRO A 193 7.57 -22.92 -3.99
N ALA A 194 8.22 -21.90 -4.58
CA ALA A 194 9.31 -22.12 -5.50
C ALA A 194 10.23 -23.13 -4.81
N PRO A 195 10.52 -24.29 -5.43
CA PRO A 195 11.24 -25.35 -4.75
C PRO A 195 12.52 -24.73 -4.18
N LEU A 196 12.66 -24.78 -2.86
CA LEU A 196 13.84 -24.27 -2.14
C LEU A 196 15.13 -24.95 -2.62
N HIS A 197 15.02 -25.95 -3.49
CA HIS A 197 16.09 -26.59 -4.23
C HIS A 197 15.76 -26.55 -5.73
N SER A 198 15.98 -25.40 -6.38
CA SER A 198 16.40 -25.49 -7.78
C SER A 198 17.77 -26.17 -7.76
N PRO A 199 17.95 -27.34 -8.40
CA PRO A 199 19.29 -27.88 -8.58
C PRO A 199 20.13 -26.78 -9.22
N ALA A 200 21.31 -26.53 -8.66
CA ALA A 200 22.26 -25.58 -9.20
C ALA A 200 22.36 -25.81 -10.71
N LEU A 201 21.99 -24.79 -11.49
CA LEU A 201 22.27 -24.77 -12.91
C LEU A 201 23.78 -25.03 -13.06
N PRO A 202 24.20 -25.98 -13.91
CA PRO A 202 25.61 -26.21 -14.16
C PRO A 202 26.24 -24.89 -14.60
N ASP A 203 27.40 -24.56 -14.00
CA ASP A 203 28.21 -23.38 -14.31
C ASP A 203 28.25 -23.17 -15.82
N SER A 204 27.47 -22.21 -16.29
CA SER A 204 27.56 -21.75 -17.67
C SER A 204 28.81 -20.90 -17.72
N THR A 205 29.93 -21.55 -18.02
CA THR A 205 31.20 -20.90 -18.28
C THR A 205 30.95 -19.85 -19.36
N PRO A 206 31.22 -18.55 -19.10
CA PRO A 206 31.00 -17.53 -20.12
C PRO A 206 31.90 -17.83 -21.32
N PRO A 207 31.38 -17.73 -22.56
CA PRO A 207 32.19 -17.90 -23.75
C PRO A 207 33.33 -16.87 -23.78
N PRO A 208 34.48 -17.20 -24.38
CA PRO A 208 35.62 -16.31 -24.46
C PRO A 208 35.24 -15.01 -25.18
N VAL A 209 35.53 -13.90 -24.51
CA VAL A 209 35.40 -12.55 -25.04
C VAL A 209 36.34 -12.42 -26.23
N HIS A 210 35.79 -12.33 -27.45
CA HIS A 210 36.56 -11.87 -28.59
C HIS A 210 36.87 -10.37 -28.41
N PRO A 211 38.13 -9.92 -28.60
CA PRO A 211 38.47 -8.52 -28.50
C PRO A 211 37.80 -7.75 -29.64
N ALA A 212 36.81 -6.92 -29.29
CA ALA A 212 36.18 -5.99 -30.21
C ALA A 212 37.19 -4.91 -30.63
N GLU A 213 37.28 -4.76 -31.95
CA GLU A 213 38.05 -3.78 -32.71
C GLU A 213 37.73 -2.35 -32.23
N ARG A 214 38.78 -1.59 -31.87
CA ARG A 214 38.69 -0.17 -31.50
C ARG A 214 38.24 0.65 -32.72
N ALA A 215 37.02 1.17 -32.68
CA ALA A 215 36.62 2.29 -33.52
C ALA A 215 37.13 3.62 -32.92
N PRO A 216 37.52 4.60 -33.75
CA PRO A 216 38.20 5.81 -33.31
C PRO A 216 37.25 6.86 -32.75
N SER A 217 37.79 7.61 -31.79
CA SER A 217 37.23 8.78 -31.13
C SER A 217 36.75 9.84 -32.14
N GLN A 218 35.47 10.19 -32.07
CA GLN A 218 34.97 11.46 -32.58
C GLN A 218 34.85 12.45 -31.41
N ARG A 219 35.69 13.48 -31.51
CA ARG A 219 35.57 14.79 -30.88
C ARG A 219 34.42 15.57 -31.52
N GLU A 220 34.10 16.71 -30.89
CA GLU A 220 33.21 17.80 -31.32
C GLU A 220 31.73 17.59 -30.96
N ALA A 221 30.99 18.58 -30.45
CA ALA A 221 31.23 20.00 -30.29
C ALA A 221 30.53 20.51 -29.02
N ALA A 222 31.14 21.50 -28.38
CA ALA A 222 30.46 22.41 -27.48
C ALA A 222 29.52 23.28 -28.32
N ASP A 223 28.24 23.35 -27.97
CA ASP A 223 27.38 24.40 -28.49
C ASP A 223 26.36 24.84 -27.43
N SER A 224 26.62 26.05 -26.94
CA SER A 224 25.67 27.13 -26.65
C SER A 224 24.38 26.80 -25.88
N LEU A 225 24.39 27.15 -24.59
CA LEU A 225 23.16 27.42 -23.82
C LEU A 225 22.64 28.82 -24.17
N PRO A 226 21.36 28.99 -24.55
CA PRO A 226 20.74 30.30 -24.63
C PRO A 226 20.37 30.81 -23.22
N LEU A 227 20.80 32.04 -22.97
CA LEU A 227 20.41 32.89 -21.85
C LEU A 227 18.90 33.19 -21.99
N LEU A 228 18.09 32.80 -21.01
CA LEU A 228 16.68 33.18 -20.94
C LEU A 228 16.57 34.55 -20.27
N ASP A 229 16.09 35.51 -21.06
CA ASP A 229 15.78 36.88 -20.68
C ASP A 229 14.66 36.97 -19.63
N ASP A 230 14.78 38.02 -18.84
CA ASP A 230 13.87 38.52 -17.84
C ASP A 230 12.46 38.90 -18.38
N ALA A 231 11.55 38.97 -17.40
CA ALA A 231 10.32 39.77 -17.38
C ALA A 231 9.05 39.14 -17.98
N GLU A 232 8.11 38.80 -17.10
CA GLU A 232 6.87 39.59 -16.96
C GLU A 232 6.10 39.13 -15.70
N THR A 233 5.95 40.04 -14.74
CA THR A 233 5.00 39.90 -13.62
C THR A 233 3.58 40.02 -14.17
N PRO A 234 2.68 39.05 -13.94
CA PRO A 234 1.30 39.17 -14.37
C PRO A 234 0.54 40.18 -13.50
N ASP A 235 -0.13 41.09 -14.19
CA ASP A 235 -1.05 42.11 -13.68
C ASP A 235 -2.25 41.46 -12.96
N THR A 236 -2.38 41.75 -11.66
CA THR A 236 -3.46 41.23 -10.81
C THR A 236 -4.73 42.06 -11.04
N GLY A 237 -5.53 41.65 -12.02
CA GLY A 237 -6.87 42.18 -12.23
C GLY A 237 -7.80 41.95 -11.00
N PRO A 238 -8.80 42.82 -10.79
CA PRO A 238 -9.70 42.74 -9.64
C PRO A 238 -10.58 41.48 -9.68
N ALA A 239 -10.71 40.84 -8.52
CA ALA A 239 -11.48 39.63 -8.28
C ALA A 239 -12.97 39.79 -8.67
N PRO A 240 -13.58 38.81 -9.36
CA PRO A 240 -15.01 38.83 -9.65
C PRO A 240 -15.84 38.59 -8.37
N THR A 241 -16.90 39.39 -8.26
CA THR A 241 -17.95 39.32 -7.25
C THR A 241 -18.64 37.95 -7.25
N VAL A 242 -18.72 37.34 -6.06
CA VAL A 242 -19.48 36.12 -5.77
C VAL A 242 -20.97 36.38 -6.05
N GLN A 243 -21.51 35.76 -7.09
CA GLN A 243 -22.95 35.70 -7.34
C GLN A 243 -23.55 34.46 -6.67
N ASP A 244 -24.64 34.70 -5.94
CA ASP A 244 -25.49 33.74 -5.26
C ASP A 244 -25.91 32.55 -6.16
N LEU A 245 -25.59 31.34 -5.70
CA LEU A 245 -26.12 30.10 -6.23
C LEU A 245 -27.40 29.72 -5.48
N PRO A 246 -28.53 29.46 -6.18
CA PRO A 246 -29.76 29.00 -5.55
C PRO A 246 -29.63 27.54 -5.06
N PRO A 247 -30.38 27.15 -4.00
CA PRO A 247 -30.32 25.80 -3.44
C PRO A 247 -30.90 24.78 -4.42
N ALA A 248 -30.10 23.77 -4.76
CA ALA A 248 -30.55 22.64 -5.59
C ALA A 248 -31.46 21.71 -4.78
N GLU A 249 -32.64 21.47 -5.34
CA GLU A 249 -33.68 20.59 -4.85
C GLU A 249 -33.22 19.14 -4.67
N THR A 250 -33.74 18.57 -3.58
CA THR A 250 -33.82 17.16 -3.27
C THR A 250 -34.60 16.38 -4.31
N ALA A 251 -33.97 15.41 -4.99
CA ALA A 251 -34.57 14.09 -5.29
C ALA A 251 -33.61 13.20 -6.07
N SER A 252 -33.21 12.07 -5.47
CA SER A 252 -33.33 10.78 -6.15
C SER A 252 -33.03 9.63 -5.20
N LYS A 253 -34.12 8.96 -4.79
CA LYS A 253 -34.09 7.60 -4.25
C LYS A 253 -33.68 6.66 -5.39
N SER A 254 -32.41 6.28 -5.44
CA SER A 254 -31.90 5.21 -6.30
C SER A 254 -31.27 4.13 -5.42
N ASN A 255 -31.60 2.88 -5.74
CA ASN A 255 -31.31 1.67 -4.97
C ASN A 255 -29.81 1.49 -4.64
N ALA A 256 -29.39 1.97 -3.47
CA ALA A 256 -28.08 1.74 -2.89
C ALA A 256 -28.03 0.34 -2.24
N ARG A 257 -27.66 -0.69 -3.01
CA ARG A 257 -27.13 -1.92 -2.40
C ARG A 257 -25.75 -1.61 -1.81
N SER A 258 -25.76 -1.40 -0.51
CA SER A 258 -24.65 -1.52 0.46
C SER A 258 -23.31 -0.90 0.08
N ARG A 259 -23.29 0.42 -0.11
CA ARG A 259 -22.14 1.22 0.33
C ARG A 259 -22.26 1.37 1.84
N SER A 260 -21.69 0.46 2.62
CA SER A 260 -21.26 0.82 3.97
C SER A 260 -19.93 1.54 3.80
N THR A 261 -19.98 2.79 3.35
CA THR A 261 -18.84 3.68 3.57
C THR A 261 -18.80 3.92 5.07
N LEU A 262 -18.04 3.11 5.81
CA LEU A 262 -17.33 3.64 6.96
C LEU A 262 -16.30 4.63 6.42
N ARG A 263 -16.80 5.79 5.95
CA ARG A 263 -16.12 7.08 6.10
C ARG A 263 -16.21 7.46 7.57
N ALA A 264 -15.93 6.54 8.49
CA ALA A 264 -15.34 6.96 9.72
C ALA A 264 -13.87 7.14 9.31
N PRO A 265 -13.30 8.35 9.31
CA PRO A 265 -11.93 8.43 9.82
C PRO A 265 -11.96 7.56 11.08
N LEU A 266 -11.31 6.39 11.05
CA LEU A 266 -11.17 5.57 12.25
C LEU A 266 -10.85 6.56 13.37
N PRO A 267 -11.69 6.61 14.43
CA PRO A 267 -11.74 7.76 15.33
C PRO A 267 -10.32 8.15 15.63
N TYR A 268 -9.95 9.39 15.23
CA TYR A 268 -8.62 9.96 15.41
C TYR A 268 -8.03 9.31 16.63
N TRP A 269 -7.05 8.43 16.41
CA TRP A 269 -6.38 7.72 17.48
C TRP A 269 -5.54 8.78 18.17
N ASN A 270 -6.23 9.58 18.99
CA ASN A 270 -5.64 10.55 19.87
C ASN A 270 -4.77 9.71 20.79
N ILE A 271 -3.48 9.69 20.49
CA ILE A 271 -2.43 9.50 21.48
C ILE A 271 -2.89 10.34 22.68
N PRO A 272 -3.19 9.74 23.84
CA PRO A 272 -3.52 10.51 25.01
C PRO A 272 -2.35 11.45 25.25
N LYS A 273 -2.53 12.75 24.95
CA LYS A 273 -1.55 13.78 25.31
C LYS A 273 -1.27 13.59 26.79
N GLY A 274 0.02 13.49 27.09
CA GLY A 274 0.57 13.06 28.36
C GLY A 274 -0.30 13.44 29.55
N ARG A 275 -0.65 12.42 30.33
CA ARG A 275 -0.95 12.63 31.74
C ARG A 275 0.38 13.03 32.37
N ASP A 276 0.61 14.33 32.48
CA ASP A 276 1.65 14.89 33.35
C ASP A 276 1.35 14.39 34.77
N GLU A 277 2.02 13.31 35.16
CA GLU A 277 2.09 12.90 36.56
C GLU A 277 3.16 13.75 37.24
N LYS A 278 2.67 14.65 38.10
CA LYS A 278 3.42 15.32 39.16
C LYS A 278 3.90 14.33 40.21
#